data_AF-A0AAX1QZQ0-F1
#
_entry.id   AF-A0AAX1QZQ0-F1
#
_cell.length_a   1.000
_cell.length_b   1.000
_cell.length_c   1.000
_cell.angle_alpha   90.00
_cell.angle_beta   90.00
_cell.angle_gamma   90.00
#
_symmetry.space_group_name_H-M   'P 1'
#
loop_
_entity.id
_entity.type
_entity.pdbx_description
1 polymer ?
#
loop_
_entity_poly.entity_id
_entity_poly.type
_entity_poly.pdbx_seq_one_letter_code
_entity_poly.pdbx_strand_id
1 'polypeptide(L)'
;MKKQKRKILISSLLSVFLITSLTVGLGTGLSLVSKNQSKITSKIYQETNFFVNDLSKQLFLDVFNQNKAQLNTYIYDQNNVSDQQLLDLKFALTLLNPNRLDISDDDAISIMKNIAKRTIFESLANNWYWFFTNLNALKFAYTPYKPDFYAPYKNEKQDFSGSLILNKVIDINKPLVNYVKVKQKTFDQEVYHSVDVYYLQFGDHLVLRLLKFNKKNHFDVRFDTDLFQFDQKINDLKSIATQMQTNIDQQREKSFEKDVANYKNYYEENLDENQQFDQATYQQGLDRIKQKYNETNNFNFLNVKKSFFQKFSYEMFLELKDQLGFKRYVLRNVNQKEVGARDFIQKEYHQENKINSKPNQQELNHFQKYIDHNLDINIHKISKEAYVTQKIIKNLLLDAFNNDDAQITNYLTQQNNKEYQTKLIKQLIEFSNYFKSQKMAKDSLEYKQKLKDYEQLFSQNWYFILMNLNHFELSFNNWFTLPKQTNPITKEIVEPSKEYLQRLTNLEPYEDYYFINNYLDKKQEGDTSILIGSFKDLYITKNKSIFNIKIDFANNKNRLNLNPLVYFFPKTKNKLSIDLITSIFHQAIFHQSKEYYKLFETDMIDKYEYGIPAQMLLLWKE
;
A
#
# COMPACT_ATOMS: atom_id res chain seq x y z
N MET A 1 17.24 46.06 -38.12
CA MET A 1 17.55 47.13 -37.15
C MET A 1 16.71 46.94 -35.89
N LYS A 2 17.40 47.02 -34.73
CA LYS A 2 16.93 47.22 -33.34
C LYS A 2 15.99 46.20 -32.66
N LYS A 3 16.66 45.37 -31.85
CA LYS A 3 16.20 44.71 -30.61
C LYS A 3 15.74 45.75 -29.57
N GLN A 4 14.76 45.39 -28.75
CA GLN A 4 14.65 45.91 -27.38
C GLN A 4 14.47 44.75 -26.40
N LYS A 5 15.55 44.51 -25.63
CA LYS A 5 15.57 43.72 -24.41
C LYS A 5 15.17 44.65 -23.26
N ARG A 6 14.33 44.19 -22.33
CA ARG A 6 14.28 44.73 -20.96
C ARG A 6 14.70 43.65 -19.97
N LYS A 7 15.86 43.89 -19.34
CA LYS A 7 16.31 43.32 -18.07
C LYS A 7 15.70 44.16 -16.94
N ILE A 8 15.21 43.51 -15.88
CA ILE A 8 15.14 44.07 -14.52
C ILE A 8 15.43 42.88 -13.57
N LEU A 9 16.68 42.73 -13.11
CA LEU A 9 17.26 43.24 -11.85
C LEU A 9 16.77 42.48 -10.60
N ILE A 10 17.64 41.58 -10.16
CA ILE A 10 17.69 40.95 -8.85
C ILE A 10 18.30 41.99 -7.90
N SER A 11 17.61 42.30 -6.81
CA SER A 11 18.20 42.97 -5.65
C SER A 11 17.74 42.27 -4.37
N SER A 12 18.72 41.59 -3.78
CA SER A 12 18.79 41.19 -2.37
C SER A 12 18.50 42.34 -1.42
N LEU A 13 17.80 42.05 -0.33
CA LEU A 13 17.89 42.84 0.90
C LEU A 13 17.77 41.90 2.10
N LEU A 14 18.93 41.69 2.73
CA LEU A 14 19.08 41.29 4.12
C LEU A 14 18.16 42.15 5.00
N SER A 15 17.47 41.52 5.94
CA SER A 15 17.08 42.18 7.18
C SER A 15 17.71 41.41 8.34
N VAL A 16 18.85 41.93 8.76
CA VAL A 16 19.45 41.68 10.07
C VAL A 16 18.54 42.37 11.09
N PHE A 17 18.05 41.64 12.08
CA PHE A 17 17.68 42.20 13.37
C PHE A 17 18.38 41.39 14.45
N LEU A 18 19.17 42.11 15.25
CA LEU A 18 19.98 41.61 16.35
C LEU A 18 19.59 42.44 17.59
N ILE A 19 19.61 41.77 18.76
CA ILE A 19 19.59 42.28 20.15
C ILE A 19 18.21 42.82 20.60
N THR A 20 17.55 42.31 21.65
CA THR A 20 18.04 42.27 23.04
C THR A 20 17.30 41.25 23.91
N SER A 21 18.09 40.71 24.84
CA SER A 21 17.73 39.92 26.02
C SER A 21 16.75 40.65 26.95
N LEU A 22 15.74 39.91 27.43
CA LEU A 22 15.11 40.15 28.73
C LEU A 22 14.98 38.81 29.46
N THR A 23 15.99 38.53 30.27
CA THR A 23 15.88 37.62 31.42
C THR A 23 15.19 38.38 32.55
N VAL A 24 13.95 38.00 32.87
CA VAL A 24 13.41 38.11 34.23
C VAL A 24 12.77 36.78 34.55
N GLY A 25 13.37 36.09 35.53
CA GLY A 25 12.89 34.81 36.00
C GLY A 25 11.62 34.95 36.83
N LEU A 26 10.74 33.98 36.67
CA LEU A 26 9.95 33.45 37.78
C LEU A 26 10.04 31.93 37.70
N GLY A 27 10.98 31.39 38.46
CA GLY A 27 11.01 29.98 38.78
C GLY A 27 9.92 29.68 39.80
N THR A 28 9.03 28.75 39.46
CA THR A 28 8.51 27.66 40.30
C THR A 28 7.56 26.86 39.41
N GLY A 29 8.07 25.79 38.80
CA GLY A 29 7.27 24.92 37.92
C GLY A 29 8.09 23.86 37.17
N LEU A 30 9.41 24.07 37.06
CA LEU A 30 10.32 23.18 36.33
C LEU A 30 10.73 21.89 37.07
N SER A 31 10.27 21.62 38.29
CA SER A 31 10.61 20.38 39.02
C SER A 31 9.58 19.25 38.93
N LEU A 32 8.39 19.50 38.36
CA LEU A 32 7.31 18.51 38.26
C LEU A 32 7.14 17.89 36.85
N VAL A 33 7.71 18.50 35.81
CA VAL A 33 7.61 18.00 34.43
C VAL A 33 8.78 17.09 34.04
N SER A 34 9.99 17.31 34.58
CA SER A 34 11.16 16.48 34.24
C SER A 34 11.11 15.06 34.82
N LYS A 35 10.47 14.87 35.99
CA LYS A 35 10.28 13.54 36.59
C LYS A 35 9.20 12.70 35.89
N ASN A 36 8.25 13.32 35.20
CA ASN A 36 7.24 12.61 34.42
C ASN A 36 7.68 12.37 32.99
N GLN A 37 8.47 13.25 32.37
CA GLN A 37 9.05 12.95 31.06
C GLN A 37 10.04 11.79 31.13
N SER A 38 10.92 11.70 32.12
CA SER A 38 11.83 10.55 32.25
C SER A 38 11.11 9.25 32.58
N LYS A 39 9.93 9.31 33.23
CA LYS A 39 9.06 8.14 33.50
C LYS A 39 8.19 7.75 32.31
N ILE A 40 7.83 8.68 31.43
CA ILE A 40 7.01 8.44 30.24
C ILE A 40 7.88 7.98 29.06
N THR A 41 9.09 8.54 28.86
CA THR A 41 10.04 7.96 27.89
C THR A 41 10.67 6.65 28.35
N SER A 42 10.74 6.37 29.65
CA SER A 42 11.17 5.04 30.13
C SER A 42 10.07 3.97 30.12
N LYS A 43 8.78 4.35 30.02
CA LYS A 43 7.66 3.38 29.94
C LYS A 43 7.23 3.03 28.51
N ILE A 44 7.64 3.82 27.51
CA ILE A 44 7.32 3.56 26.09
C ILE A 44 8.35 2.60 25.43
N TYR A 45 9.39 2.19 26.15
CA TYR A 45 10.46 1.30 25.66
C TYR A 45 10.63 0.00 26.47
N GLN A 46 9.57 -0.56 27.06
CA GLN A 46 9.66 -1.82 27.81
C GLN A 46 8.49 -2.79 27.62
N GLU A 47 8.06 -2.97 26.38
CA GLU A 47 7.72 -4.33 25.94
C GLU A 47 8.76 -4.70 24.90
N THR A 48 9.82 -5.39 25.34
CA THR A 48 10.83 -5.91 24.44
C THR A 48 10.15 -6.89 23.51
N ASN A 49 9.90 -6.48 22.26
CA ASN A 49 9.53 -7.42 21.22
C ASN A 49 10.58 -8.54 21.24
N PHE A 50 10.13 -9.79 21.34
CA PHE A 50 10.97 -10.97 21.53
C PHE A 50 12.16 -11.05 20.56
N PHE A 51 12.01 -10.51 19.35
CA PHE A 51 13.05 -10.50 18.32
C PHE A 51 13.91 -9.23 18.28
N VAL A 52 13.50 -8.13 18.92
CA VAL A 52 14.21 -6.85 18.86
C VAL A 52 15.28 -6.78 19.95
N ASN A 53 16.37 -7.52 19.75
CA ASN A 53 17.59 -7.47 20.54
C ASN A 53 18.66 -6.56 19.90
N ASP A 54 19.80 -6.35 20.56
CA ASP A 54 20.84 -5.45 20.04
C ASP A 54 21.42 -5.90 18.70
N LEU A 55 21.49 -7.21 18.47
CA LEU A 55 21.94 -7.76 17.19
C LEU A 55 20.95 -7.46 16.06
N SER A 56 19.64 -7.56 16.31
CA SER A 56 18.62 -7.19 15.33
C SER A 56 18.65 -5.69 15.00
N LYS A 57 18.90 -4.83 15.99
CA LYS A 57 19.08 -3.39 15.76
C LYS A 57 20.29 -3.13 14.87
N GLN A 58 21.39 -3.87 15.08
CA GLN A 58 22.57 -3.78 14.22
C GLN A 58 22.28 -4.27 12.80
N LEU A 59 21.58 -5.40 12.64
CA LEU A 59 21.10 -5.87 11.34
C LEU A 59 20.29 -4.78 10.62
N PHE A 60 19.35 -4.14 11.31
CA PHE A 60 18.54 -3.09 10.69
C PHE A 60 19.40 -1.89 10.27
N LEU A 61 20.34 -1.46 11.11
CA LEU A 61 21.27 -0.40 10.72
C LEU A 61 22.10 -0.79 9.49
N ASP A 62 22.61 -2.01 9.42
CA ASP A 62 23.36 -2.51 8.27
C ASP A 62 22.51 -2.52 7.00
N VAL A 63 21.25 -2.97 7.09
CA VAL A 63 20.29 -2.93 5.98
C VAL A 63 20.07 -1.49 5.50
N PHE A 64 20.02 -0.51 6.39
CA PHE A 64 19.87 0.91 6.05
C PHE A 64 21.20 1.65 5.81
N ASN A 65 22.31 0.94 5.61
CA ASN A 65 23.64 1.56 5.40
C ASN A 65 24.01 2.55 6.51
N GLN A 66 23.69 2.23 7.76
CA GLN A 66 23.86 3.07 8.94
C GLN A 66 23.01 4.37 8.97
N ASN A 67 22.06 4.53 8.05
CA ASN A 67 21.16 5.68 8.04
C ASN A 67 20.06 5.55 9.10
N LYS A 68 20.37 6.02 10.31
CA LYS A 68 19.45 5.99 11.48
C LYS A 68 18.14 6.74 11.23
N ALA A 69 18.18 7.86 10.50
CA ALA A 69 16.98 8.66 10.25
C ALA A 69 15.99 7.90 9.37
N GLN A 70 16.48 7.35 8.25
CA GLN A 70 15.66 6.55 7.33
C GLN A 70 15.15 5.27 8.00
N LEU A 71 15.98 4.60 8.83
CA LEU A 71 15.56 3.45 9.61
C LEU A 71 14.44 3.80 10.59
N ASN A 72 14.57 4.90 11.34
CA ASN A 72 13.58 5.30 12.34
C ASN A 72 12.22 5.63 11.69
N THR A 73 12.21 6.33 10.55
CA THR A 73 10.98 6.56 9.78
C THR A 73 10.34 5.25 9.36
N TYR A 74 11.16 4.31 8.86
CA TYR A 74 10.68 3.01 8.41
C TYR A 74 10.10 2.14 9.54
N ILE A 75 10.79 2.08 10.68
CA ILE A 75 10.32 1.38 11.88
C ILE A 75 9.01 1.99 12.37
N TYR A 76 8.93 3.33 12.40
CA TYR A 76 7.72 4.03 12.81
C TYR A 76 6.53 3.64 11.92
N ASP A 77 6.71 3.64 10.60
CA ASP A 77 5.66 3.24 9.66
C ASP A 77 5.21 1.79 9.86
N GLN A 78 6.15 0.88 10.16
CA GLN A 78 5.86 -0.55 10.26
C GLN A 78 5.38 -1.03 11.63
N ASN A 79 5.76 -0.36 12.71
CA ASN A 79 5.16 -0.58 14.03
C ASN A 79 3.66 -0.29 14.04
N ASN A 80 3.16 0.47 13.07
CA ASN A 80 1.74 0.82 12.90
C ASN A 80 1.00 -0.10 11.91
N VAL A 81 1.64 -1.16 11.39
CA VAL A 81 0.96 -2.17 10.57
C VAL A 81 0.01 -2.98 11.47
N SER A 82 -1.29 -2.92 11.18
CA SER A 82 -2.31 -3.52 12.05
C SER A 82 -2.24 -5.05 12.13
N ASP A 83 -2.77 -5.63 13.20
CA ASP A 83 -2.93 -7.09 13.34
C ASP A 83 -3.81 -7.73 12.26
N GLN A 84 -4.65 -6.94 11.57
CA GLN A 84 -5.38 -7.41 10.40
C GLN A 84 -4.42 -7.91 9.32
N GLN A 85 -3.19 -7.40 9.25
CA GLN A 85 -2.17 -7.90 8.34
C GLN A 85 -1.78 -9.35 8.63
N LEU A 86 -1.78 -9.80 9.90
CA LEU A 86 -1.57 -11.22 10.23
C LEU A 86 -2.73 -12.07 9.74
N LEU A 87 -3.98 -11.59 9.88
CA LEU A 87 -5.18 -12.28 9.41
C LEU A 87 -5.23 -12.35 7.87
N ASP A 88 -4.90 -11.25 7.19
CA ASP A 88 -4.85 -11.16 5.74
C ASP A 88 -3.74 -12.08 5.20
N LEU A 89 -2.57 -12.11 5.84
CA LEU A 89 -1.49 -13.03 5.51
C LEU A 89 -1.91 -14.48 5.75
N LYS A 90 -2.59 -14.78 6.86
CA LYS A 90 -3.13 -16.12 7.16
C LYS A 90 -4.08 -16.59 6.07
N PHE A 91 -5.02 -15.74 5.67
CA PHE A 91 -5.96 -16.04 4.59
C PHE A 91 -5.25 -16.24 3.25
N ALA A 92 -4.30 -15.36 2.93
CA ALA A 92 -3.51 -15.46 1.71
C ALA A 92 -2.70 -16.77 1.63
N LEU A 93 -2.06 -17.18 2.73
CA LEU A 93 -1.32 -18.44 2.82
C LEU A 93 -2.21 -19.69 2.78
N THR A 94 -3.49 -19.54 3.11
CA THR A 94 -4.48 -20.62 2.94
C THR A 94 -4.82 -20.80 1.46
N LEU A 95 -4.95 -19.70 0.70
CA LEU A 95 -5.28 -19.72 -0.72
C LEU A 95 -4.08 -20.02 -1.63
N LEU A 96 -2.88 -19.62 -1.22
CA LEU A 96 -1.67 -19.75 -2.01
C LEU A 96 -0.50 -20.20 -1.13
N ASN A 97 0.03 -21.38 -1.45
CA ASN A 97 1.31 -21.81 -0.90
C ASN A 97 2.43 -21.10 -1.69
N PRO A 98 3.35 -20.37 -1.04
CA PRO A 98 4.44 -19.72 -1.74
C PRO A 98 5.29 -20.68 -2.61
N ASN A 99 5.35 -21.98 -2.31
CA ASN A 99 6.07 -22.98 -3.10
C ASN A 99 5.27 -23.60 -4.27
N ARG A 100 4.00 -23.24 -4.47
CA ARG A 100 3.16 -23.73 -5.57
C ARG A 100 2.53 -22.54 -6.30
N LEU A 101 3.14 -22.11 -7.40
CA LEU A 101 2.73 -20.90 -8.11
C LEU A 101 2.09 -21.18 -9.46
N ASP A 102 2.32 -22.37 -10.01
CA ASP A 102 1.64 -22.84 -11.22
C ASP A 102 0.30 -23.46 -10.87
N ILE A 103 -0.78 -22.78 -11.24
CA ILE A 103 -2.14 -23.33 -11.14
C ILE A 103 -2.92 -22.85 -12.36
N SER A 104 -3.35 -23.80 -13.20
CA SER A 104 -4.35 -23.56 -14.24
C SER A 104 -5.70 -23.39 -13.57
N ASP A 105 -6.38 -22.25 -13.68
CA ASP A 105 -7.74 -22.08 -13.15
C ASP A 105 -8.53 -20.93 -13.81
N ASP A 106 -9.86 -21.09 -13.78
CA ASP A 106 -10.92 -20.15 -14.19
C ASP A 106 -10.87 -18.76 -13.50
N ASP A 107 -11.54 -17.78 -14.12
CA ASP A 107 -11.45 -16.33 -13.86
C ASP A 107 -11.64 -15.90 -12.37
N ALA A 108 -12.55 -16.52 -11.61
CA ALA A 108 -12.86 -16.08 -10.24
C ALA A 108 -11.80 -16.50 -9.21
N ILE A 109 -11.22 -17.69 -9.36
CA ILE A 109 -10.15 -18.20 -8.50
C ILE A 109 -8.85 -17.42 -8.77
N SER A 110 -8.63 -16.99 -10.01
CA SER A 110 -7.50 -16.15 -10.42
C SER A 110 -7.46 -14.81 -9.65
N ILE A 111 -8.60 -14.13 -9.48
CA ILE A 111 -8.67 -12.85 -8.75
C ILE A 111 -8.27 -13.03 -7.27
N MET A 112 -8.83 -14.03 -6.58
CA MET A 112 -8.51 -14.28 -5.16
C MET A 112 -7.03 -14.66 -4.98
N LYS A 113 -6.47 -15.45 -5.90
CA LYS A 113 -5.05 -15.82 -5.88
C LYS A 113 -4.15 -14.62 -6.14
N ASN A 114 -4.53 -13.69 -7.02
CA ASN A 114 -3.77 -12.45 -7.24
C ASN A 114 -3.77 -11.54 -6.01
N ILE A 115 -4.89 -11.46 -5.28
CA ILE A 115 -4.96 -10.77 -4.00
C ILE A 115 -4.06 -11.46 -2.97
N ALA A 116 -4.09 -12.79 -2.89
CA ALA A 116 -3.22 -13.56 -2.00
C ALA A 116 -1.73 -13.35 -2.33
N LYS A 117 -1.36 -13.40 -3.62
CA LYS A 117 -0.01 -13.08 -4.11
C LYS A 117 0.43 -11.70 -3.61
N ARG A 118 -0.37 -10.66 -3.89
CA ARG A 118 -0.06 -9.30 -3.46
C ARG A 118 0.12 -9.21 -1.94
N THR A 119 -0.76 -9.84 -1.17
CA THR A 119 -0.73 -9.80 0.30
C THR A 119 0.53 -10.47 0.86
N ILE A 120 0.90 -11.64 0.33
CA ILE A 120 2.13 -12.36 0.72
C ILE A 120 3.36 -11.51 0.38
N PHE A 121 3.40 -10.95 -0.83
CA PHE A 121 4.51 -10.10 -1.25
C PHE A 121 4.61 -8.81 -0.42
N GLU A 122 3.51 -8.09 -0.21
CA GLU A 122 3.48 -6.90 0.64
C GLU A 122 3.97 -7.21 2.06
N SER A 123 3.59 -8.36 2.62
CA SER A 123 4.04 -8.79 3.95
C SER A 123 5.55 -9.07 4.01
N LEU A 124 6.08 -9.79 3.03
CA LEU A 124 7.49 -10.19 3.00
C LEU A 124 8.43 -9.05 2.59
N ALA A 125 7.92 -8.07 1.83
CA ALA A 125 8.73 -7.06 1.16
C ALA A 125 8.41 -5.65 1.67
N ASN A 126 7.17 -5.18 1.52
CA ASN A 126 6.82 -3.81 1.92
C ASN A 126 6.73 -3.64 3.44
N ASN A 127 6.41 -4.71 4.16
CA ASN A 127 6.23 -4.78 5.61
C ASN A 127 7.27 -5.71 6.27
N TRP A 128 8.50 -5.81 5.74
CA TRP A 128 9.47 -6.80 6.21
C TRP A 128 9.89 -6.63 7.68
N TYR A 129 10.01 -5.40 8.19
CA TYR A 129 10.34 -5.18 9.60
C TYR A 129 9.19 -5.66 10.52
N TRP A 130 7.93 -5.39 10.13
CA TRP A 130 6.76 -5.98 10.76
C TRP A 130 6.79 -7.52 10.68
N PHE A 131 7.14 -8.09 9.54
CA PHE A 131 7.26 -9.54 9.37
C PHE A 131 8.32 -10.12 10.32
N PHE A 132 9.50 -9.48 10.41
CA PHE A 132 10.58 -9.89 11.31
C PHE A 132 10.15 -9.88 12.78
N THR A 133 9.43 -8.82 13.18
CA THR A 133 8.93 -8.65 14.56
C THR A 133 7.79 -9.61 14.92
N ASN A 134 7.23 -10.32 13.93
CA ASN A 134 6.13 -11.28 14.08
C ASN A 134 6.52 -12.73 13.70
N LEU A 135 7.81 -13.05 13.54
CA LEU A 135 8.27 -14.38 13.11
C LEU A 135 7.78 -15.53 14.01
N ASN A 136 7.52 -15.27 15.30
CA ASN A 136 6.98 -16.24 16.26
C ASN A 136 5.53 -16.65 15.96
N ALA A 137 4.77 -15.82 15.27
CA ALA A 137 3.40 -16.14 14.86
C ALA A 137 3.35 -17.00 13.58
N LEU A 138 4.46 -17.08 12.85
CA LEU A 138 4.56 -17.75 11.56
C LEU A 138 4.93 -19.23 11.71
N LYS A 139 4.37 -20.03 10.81
CA LYS A 139 4.59 -21.48 10.74
C LYS A 139 5.16 -21.86 9.38
N PHE A 140 6.21 -22.67 9.41
CA PHE A 140 6.91 -23.17 8.23
C PHE A 140 6.73 -24.67 8.13
N ALA A 141 6.28 -25.17 6.98
CA ALA A 141 6.03 -26.59 6.77
C ALA A 141 7.17 -27.24 5.99
N TYR A 142 7.57 -28.44 6.41
CA TYR A 142 8.58 -29.23 5.74
C TYR A 142 8.18 -29.45 4.28
N THR A 143 9.05 -29.04 3.36
CA THR A 143 8.75 -29.09 1.93
C THR A 143 9.95 -29.63 1.16
N PRO A 144 10.00 -30.95 0.94
CA PRO A 144 11.05 -31.59 0.14
C PRO A 144 10.81 -31.46 -1.37
N TYR A 145 9.68 -30.86 -1.78
CA TYR A 145 9.22 -30.82 -3.16
C TYR A 145 9.71 -29.60 -3.93
N LYS A 146 9.82 -29.78 -5.25
CA LYS A 146 10.11 -28.70 -6.21
C LYS A 146 9.05 -27.60 -6.13
N PRO A 147 9.43 -26.35 -6.44
CA PRO A 147 8.45 -25.33 -6.78
C PRO A 147 7.59 -25.84 -7.93
N ASP A 148 6.28 -25.66 -7.82
CA ASP A 148 5.27 -25.93 -8.88
C ASP A 148 4.84 -27.38 -9.12
N PHE A 149 5.47 -28.41 -8.52
CA PHE A 149 4.99 -29.79 -8.67
C PHE A 149 5.44 -30.75 -7.56
N TYR A 150 4.65 -31.81 -7.37
CA TYR A 150 5.02 -32.95 -6.53
C TYR A 150 6.15 -33.75 -7.20
N ALA A 151 7.18 -34.09 -6.41
CA ALA A 151 8.28 -34.95 -6.85
C ALA A 151 8.58 -35.97 -5.73
N PRO A 152 8.31 -37.27 -5.94
CA PRO A 152 8.58 -38.27 -4.92
C PRO A 152 10.09 -38.38 -4.64
N TYR A 153 10.45 -38.72 -3.40
CA TYR A 153 11.87 -38.86 -3.00
C TYR A 153 12.12 -40.11 -2.15
N LYS A 154 13.40 -40.54 -2.11
CA LYS A 154 13.83 -41.85 -1.58
C LYS A 154 13.32 -42.16 -0.17
N ASN A 155 13.20 -41.15 0.70
CA ASN A 155 12.83 -41.33 2.11
C ASN A 155 11.39 -40.88 2.41
N GLU A 156 10.58 -40.59 1.39
CA GLU A 156 9.26 -39.99 1.57
C GLU A 156 8.31 -40.84 2.42
N LYS A 157 8.27 -42.16 2.21
CA LYS A 157 7.47 -43.05 3.06
C LYS A 157 7.92 -42.98 4.52
N GLN A 158 9.21 -42.92 4.80
CA GLN A 158 9.71 -42.83 6.18
C GLN A 158 9.38 -41.47 6.81
N ASP A 159 9.61 -40.38 6.06
CA ASP A 159 9.33 -39.01 6.50
C ASP A 159 7.82 -38.75 6.68
N PHE A 160 6.96 -39.50 5.99
CA PHE A 160 5.51 -39.31 6.00
C PHE A 160 4.66 -40.42 6.64
N SER A 161 5.20 -41.59 7.02
CA SER A 161 4.44 -42.71 7.60
C SER A 161 4.18 -42.66 9.11
N GLY A 162 4.73 -41.66 9.83
CA GLY A 162 4.47 -41.46 11.27
C GLY A 162 3.28 -40.53 11.58
N SER A 163 2.51 -40.84 12.62
CA SER A 163 1.25 -40.18 13.02
C SER A 163 1.38 -38.81 13.71
N LEU A 164 2.52 -38.11 13.62
CA LEU A 164 2.65 -36.76 14.17
C LEU A 164 3.01 -35.75 13.07
N ILE A 165 1.97 -35.20 12.44
CA ILE A 165 2.00 -34.00 11.59
C ILE A 165 2.77 -32.85 12.28
N LEU A 166 2.85 -32.85 13.62
CA LEU A 166 3.55 -31.89 14.47
C LEU A 166 5.07 -31.81 14.24
N ASN A 167 5.74 -32.86 13.75
CA ASN A 167 7.18 -32.79 13.41
C ASN A 167 7.45 -32.16 12.04
N LYS A 168 6.41 -31.77 11.30
CA LYS A 168 6.51 -31.26 9.91
C LYS A 168 6.21 -29.78 9.81
N VAL A 169 5.95 -29.12 10.94
CA VAL A 169 5.75 -27.68 11.02
C VAL A 169 6.61 -27.14 12.14
N ILE A 170 7.43 -26.14 11.81
CA ILE A 170 8.29 -25.46 12.77
C ILE A 170 7.93 -23.98 12.85
N ASP A 171 8.29 -23.36 13.96
CA ASP A 171 8.27 -21.93 14.16
C ASP A 171 9.65 -21.40 14.55
N ILE A 172 9.82 -20.09 14.43
CA ILE A 172 10.99 -19.41 14.96
C ILE A 172 10.60 -18.89 16.34
N ASN A 173 11.07 -19.55 17.39
CA ASN A 173 10.76 -19.21 18.79
C ASN A 173 12.01 -18.84 19.59
N LYS A 174 13.12 -18.54 18.89
CA LYS A 174 14.40 -18.07 19.45
C LYS A 174 14.77 -16.73 18.80
N PRO A 175 15.40 -15.82 19.54
CA PRO A 175 15.83 -14.54 18.98
C PRO A 175 16.97 -14.74 17.97
N LEU A 176 17.26 -13.69 17.20
CA LEU A 176 18.42 -13.63 16.31
C LEU A 176 19.72 -13.70 17.15
N VAL A 177 20.60 -14.64 16.84
CA VAL A 177 21.88 -14.83 17.57
C VAL A 177 23.11 -14.53 16.70
N ASN A 178 22.97 -14.57 15.38
CA ASN A 178 24.03 -14.24 14.44
C ASN A 178 23.43 -13.80 13.10
N TYR A 179 24.15 -13.01 12.31
CA TYR A 179 23.84 -12.81 10.89
C TYR A 179 25.10 -12.59 10.07
N VAL A 180 25.08 -13.03 8.81
CA VAL A 180 26.19 -12.81 7.86
C VAL A 180 25.63 -12.22 6.57
N LYS A 181 26.31 -11.20 6.05
CA LYS A 181 26.04 -10.61 4.75
C LYS A 181 26.94 -11.23 3.67
N VAL A 182 26.35 -11.73 2.60
CA VAL A 182 27.03 -12.22 1.40
C VAL A 182 26.52 -11.45 0.18
N LYS A 183 27.39 -11.10 -0.76
CA LYS A 183 26.98 -10.49 -2.02
C LYS A 183 26.55 -11.57 -3.00
N GLN A 184 25.38 -11.41 -3.59
CA GLN A 184 24.94 -12.22 -4.72
C GLN A 184 25.65 -11.76 -5.99
N LYS A 185 26.11 -12.71 -6.83
CA LYS A 185 26.66 -12.40 -8.16
C LYS A 185 25.57 -11.78 -9.03
N THR A 186 25.83 -10.60 -9.59
CA THR A 186 24.93 -9.92 -10.54
C THR A 186 25.32 -10.30 -11.96
N PHE A 187 24.34 -10.51 -12.85
CA PHE A 187 24.58 -10.60 -14.29
C PHE A 187 24.65 -9.20 -14.92
N ASP A 188 25.34 -9.09 -16.06
CA ASP A 188 25.37 -7.83 -16.83
C ASP A 188 23.93 -7.41 -17.20
N GLN A 189 23.63 -6.12 -17.04
CA GLN A 189 22.31 -5.51 -17.34
C GLN A 189 21.19 -5.77 -16.31
N GLU A 190 21.49 -6.23 -15.09
CA GLU A 190 20.48 -6.26 -14.01
C GLU A 190 19.99 -4.84 -13.64
N VAL A 191 18.69 -4.71 -13.32
CA VAL A 191 18.06 -3.44 -12.89
C VAL A 191 18.64 -2.95 -11.56
N TYR A 192 19.15 -3.88 -10.74
CA TYR A 192 19.76 -3.61 -9.45
C TYR A 192 21.29 -3.57 -9.59
N HIS A 193 21.93 -2.59 -8.95
CA HIS A 193 23.39 -2.47 -8.98
C HIS A 193 24.09 -3.52 -8.12
N SER A 194 23.41 -4.03 -7.09
CA SER A 194 23.88 -5.15 -6.28
C SER A 194 22.73 -5.73 -5.45
N VAL A 195 22.87 -7.00 -5.09
CA VAL A 195 21.98 -7.66 -4.14
C VAL A 195 22.80 -8.16 -2.96
N ASP A 196 22.53 -7.63 -1.77
CA ASP A 196 23.10 -8.12 -0.51
C ASP A 196 22.15 -9.14 0.11
N VAL A 197 22.66 -10.33 0.44
CA VAL A 197 21.88 -11.41 1.07
C VAL A 197 22.35 -11.58 2.50
N TYR A 198 21.44 -11.36 3.44
CA TYR A 198 21.67 -11.54 4.87
C TYR A 198 21.13 -12.91 5.29
N TYR A 199 22.02 -13.78 5.76
CA TYR A 199 21.68 -15.06 6.37
C TYR A 199 21.52 -14.82 7.88
N LEU A 200 20.31 -15.00 8.38
CA LEU A 200 19.90 -14.69 9.75
C LEU A 200 19.77 -15.98 10.56
N GLN A 201 20.60 -16.15 11.59
CA GLN A 201 20.57 -17.32 12.45
C GLN A 201 19.72 -17.08 13.70
N PHE A 202 18.74 -17.95 13.92
CA PHE A 202 17.89 -17.95 15.11
C PHE A 202 18.16 -19.19 15.96
N GLY A 203 18.57 -18.98 17.20
CA GLY A 203 19.10 -20.07 18.05
C GLY A 203 20.26 -20.81 17.40
N ASP A 204 20.38 -22.11 17.66
CA ASP A 204 21.54 -22.90 17.21
C ASP A 204 21.37 -23.55 15.83
N HIS A 205 20.16 -23.56 15.27
CA HIS A 205 19.82 -24.46 14.15
C HIS A 205 19.03 -23.84 12.99
N LEU A 206 18.48 -22.64 13.14
CA LEU A 206 17.56 -22.07 12.14
C LEU A 206 18.22 -20.94 11.37
N VAL A 207 18.06 -20.95 10.04
CA VAL A 207 18.55 -19.89 9.15
C VAL A 207 17.43 -19.42 8.21
N LEU A 208 17.17 -18.12 8.21
CA LEU A 208 16.27 -17.42 7.29
C LEU A 208 17.07 -16.39 6.48
N ARG A 209 16.63 -16.07 5.26
CA ARG A 209 17.30 -15.08 4.41
C ARG A 209 16.50 -13.80 4.26
N LEU A 210 17.22 -12.67 4.27
CA LEU A 210 16.72 -11.33 3.96
C LEU A 210 17.56 -10.76 2.82
N LEU A 211 16.92 -10.35 1.74
CA LEU A 211 17.58 -9.83 0.55
C LEU A 211 17.37 -8.33 0.47
N LYS A 212 18.46 -7.59 0.23
CA LYS A 212 18.45 -6.16 -0.03
C LYS A 212 18.89 -5.91 -1.47
N PHE A 213 17.99 -5.33 -2.25
CA PHE A 213 18.18 -5.02 -3.65
C PHE A 213 18.55 -3.55 -3.80
N ASN A 214 19.81 -3.25 -4.08
CA ASN A 214 20.30 -1.88 -4.17
C ASN A 214 20.06 -1.30 -5.57
N LYS A 215 19.37 -0.15 -5.64
CA LYS A 215 19.21 0.67 -6.86
C LYS A 215 19.96 1.99 -6.70
N LYS A 216 19.98 2.80 -7.76
CA LYS A 216 20.75 4.05 -7.81
C LYS A 216 20.47 5.01 -6.65
N ASN A 217 19.19 5.16 -6.27
CA ASN A 217 18.75 6.16 -5.27
C ASN A 217 17.92 5.56 -4.12
N HIS A 218 17.61 4.27 -4.16
CA HIS A 218 16.81 3.59 -3.14
C HIS A 218 17.19 2.11 -3.08
N PHE A 219 16.66 1.40 -2.10
CA PHE A 219 16.80 -0.05 -2.03
C PHE A 219 15.45 -0.66 -1.68
N ASP A 220 15.24 -1.88 -2.15
CA ASP A 220 14.11 -2.70 -1.75
C ASP A 220 14.60 -3.84 -0.84
N VAL A 221 13.77 -4.32 0.08
CA VAL A 221 14.13 -5.39 1.02
C VAL A 221 13.03 -6.43 1.11
N ARG A 222 13.40 -7.71 1.15
CA ARG A 222 12.44 -8.82 1.18
C ARG A 222 12.96 -10.02 1.96
N PHE A 223 12.08 -10.63 2.76
CA PHE A 223 12.32 -11.98 3.29
C PHE A 223 12.10 -13.07 2.26
N ASP A 224 12.88 -14.14 2.37
CA ASP A 224 12.56 -15.38 1.70
C ASP A 224 11.47 -16.16 2.42
N THR A 225 10.82 -17.03 1.65
CA THR A 225 9.78 -17.93 2.16
C THR A 225 10.37 -19.20 2.77
N ASP A 226 11.66 -19.47 2.54
CA ASP A 226 12.32 -20.71 2.95
C ASP A 226 13.04 -20.51 4.29
N LEU A 227 12.82 -21.44 5.21
CA LEU A 227 13.50 -21.57 6.49
C LEU A 227 14.32 -22.87 6.49
N PHE A 228 15.61 -22.76 6.79
CA PHE A 228 16.52 -23.90 6.84
C PHE A 228 16.76 -24.33 8.28
N GLN A 229 16.58 -25.62 8.58
CA GLN A 229 16.84 -26.20 9.89
C GLN A 229 17.99 -27.19 9.80
N PHE A 230 19.10 -26.89 10.48
CA PHE A 230 20.30 -27.72 10.51
C PHE A 230 20.20 -28.78 11.62
N ASP A 231 20.61 -30.00 11.30
CA ASP A 231 20.59 -31.14 12.23
C ASP A 231 21.62 -30.95 13.35
N GLN A 232 22.71 -30.23 13.08
CA GLN A 232 23.78 -29.90 14.02
C GLN A 232 23.79 -28.42 14.34
N LYS A 233 24.41 -28.06 15.47
CA LYS A 233 24.61 -26.66 15.86
C LYS A 233 25.46 -25.93 14.81
N ILE A 234 25.00 -24.76 14.40
CA ILE A 234 25.71 -23.88 13.46
C ILE A 234 26.89 -23.22 14.17
N ASN A 235 28.10 -23.67 13.86
CA ASN A 235 29.34 -23.10 14.40
C ASN A 235 29.97 -22.04 13.48
N ASP A 236 29.75 -22.15 12.16
CA ASP A 236 30.28 -21.21 11.16
C ASP A 236 29.20 -20.83 10.14
N LEU A 237 28.38 -19.86 10.52
CA LEU A 237 27.35 -19.31 9.63
C LEU A 237 27.94 -18.69 8.36
N LYS A 238 29.17 -18.17 8.42
CA LYS A 238 29.79 -17.49 7.28
C LYS A 238 30.15 -18.49 6.19
N SER A 239 30.80 -19.60 6.55
CA SER A 239 31.10 -20.67 5.59
C SER A 239 29.83 -21.24 4.97
N ILE A 240 28.80 -21.53 5.78
CA ILE A 240 27.49 -22.02 5.30
C ILE A 240 26.85 -21.01 4.34
N ALA A 241 26.76 -19.74 4.73
CA ALA A 241 26.15 -18.69 3.92
C ALA A 241 26.88 -18.49 2.58
N THR A 242 28.21 -18.50 2.59
CA THR A 242 29.02 -18.41 1.36
C THR A 242 28.78 -19.62 0.46
N GLN A 243 28.80 -20.84 1.01
CA GLN A 243 28.58 -22.05 0.22
C GLN A 243 27.18 -22.10 -0.40
N MET A 244 26.15 -21.79 0.38
CA MET A 244 24.76 -21.71 -0.10
C MET A 244 24.62 -20.65 -1.20
N GLN A 245 25.19 -19.46 -1.00
CA GLN A 245 25.08 -18.38 -1.98
C GLN A 245 25.85 -18.68 -3.27
N THR A 246 27.08 -19.22 -3.17
CA THR A 246 27.88 -19.63 -4.32
C THR A 246 27.17 -20.70 -5.14
N ASN A 247 26.54 -21.68 -4.48
CA ASN A 247 25.77 -22.70 -5.19
C ASN A 247 24.59 -22.07 -5.96
N ILE A 248 23.83 -21.18 -5.32
CA ILE A 248 22.72 -20.46 -5.97
C ILE A 248 23.20 -19.67 -7.18
N ASP A 249 24.32 -18.96 -7.07
CA ASP A 249 24.89 -18.19 -8.18
C ASP A 249 25.34 -19.10 -9.34
N GLN A 250 25.92 -20.26 -9.05
CA GLN A 250 26.26 -21.26 -10.06
C GLN A 250 25.03 -21.85 -10.75
N GLN A 251 23.96 -22.15 -10.01
CA GLN A 251 22.71 -22.67 -10.59
C GLN A 251 22.01 -21.62 -11.46
N ARG A 252 22.05 -20.34 -11.05
CA ARG A 252 21.58 -19.21 -11.86
C ARG A 252 22.33 -19.11 -13.17
N GLU A 253 23.66 -19.15 -13.13
CA GLU A 253 24.53 -19.06 -14.30
C GLU A 253 24.31 -20.23 -15.26
N LYS A 254 24.32 -21.47 -14.76
CA LYS A 254 24.04 -22.67 -15.56
C LYS A 254 22.66 -22.63 -16.23
N SER A 255 21.63 -22.16 -15.50
CA SER A 255 20.27 -22.04 -16.06
C SER A 255 20.22 -21.00 -17.18
N PHE A 256 20.90 -19.87 -17.01
CA PHE A 256 21.00 -18.83 -18.03
C PHE A 256 21.74 -19.34 -19.28
N GLU A 257 22.92 -19.93 -19.11
CA GLU A 257 23.71 -20.52 -20.21
C GLU A 257 22.91 -21.57 -20.98
N LYS A 258 22.18 -22.43 -20.27
CA LYS A 258 21.30 -23.44 -20.88
C LYS A 258 20.18 -22.81 -21.69
N ASP A 259 19.51 -21.78 -21.19
CA ASP A 259 18.43 -21.11 -21.92
C ASP A 259 18.96 -20.38 -23.18
N VAL A 260 20.15 -19.77 -23.09
CA VAL A 260 20.86 -19.17 -24.23
C VAL A 260 21.22 -20.24 -25.27
N ALA A 261 21.78 -21.37 -24.86
CA ALA A 261 22.14 -22.48 -25.75
C ALA A 261 20.90 -23.10 -26.42
N ASN A 262 19.81 -23.32 -25.66
CA ASN A 262 18.56 -23.84 -26.22
C ASN A 262 17.97 -22.90 -27.26
N TYR A 263 18.02 -21.59 -27.02
CA TYR A 263 17.54 -20.60 -27.99
C TYR A 263 18.41 -20.56 -29.24
N LYS A 264 19.74 -20.68 -29.09
CA LYS A 264 20.66 -20.79 -30.22
C LYS A 264 20.34 -22.01 -31.08
N ASN A 265 20.23 -23.19 -30.49
CA ASN A 265 19.90 -24.42 -31.22
C ASN A 265 18.54 -24.30 -31.91
N TYR A 266 17.52 -23.80 -31.20
CA TYR A 266 16.20 -23.57 -31.79
C TYR A 266 16.26 -22.60 -32.99
N TYR A 267 17.02 -21.51 -32.89
CA TYR A 267 17.16 -20.56 -34.00
C TYR A 267 17.90 -21.19 -35.19
N GLU A 268 18.97 -21.95 -34.94
CA GLU A 268 19.73 -22.65 -35.98
C GLU A 268 18.92 -23.74 -36.68
N GLU A 269 18.10 -24.51 -35.94
CA GLU A 269 17.25 -25.58 -36.49
C GLU A 269 16.05 -25.07 -37.30
N ASN A 270 15.61 -23.83 -37.08
CA ASN A 270 14.45 -23.24 -37.76
C ASN A 270 14.84 -22.23 -38.85
N LEU A 271 16.12 -22.14 -39.20
CA LEU A 271 16.57 -21.41 -40.40
C LEU A 271 16.25 -22.26 -41.64
N ASP A 272 15.33 -21.79 -42.48
CA ASP A 272 15.07 -22.38 -43.80
C ASP A 272 16.38 -22.42 -44.62
N GLU A 273 16.60 -23.47 -45.43
CA GLU A 273 17.80 -23.64 -46.27
C GLU A 273 18.10 -22.43 -47.19
N ASN A 274 17.09 -21.59 -47.45
CA ASN A 274 17.17 -20.40 -48.29
C ASN A 274 17.18 -19.06 -47.51
N GLN A 275 17.10 -19.08 -46.17
CA GLN A 275 17.10 -17.86 -45.35
C GLN A 275 18.51 -17.55 -44.81
N GLN A 276 18.98 -16.33 -45.03
CA GLN A 276 20.21 -15.83 -44.41
C GLN A 276 20.01 -15.61 -42.91
N PHE A 277 21.06 -15.89 -42.13
CA PHE A 277 21.12 -15.59 -40.71
C PHE A 277 20.78 -14.12 -40.43
N ASP A 278 19.65 -13.85 -39.78
CA ASP A 278 19.28 -12.52 -39.33
C ASP A 278 19.82 -12.26 -37.91
N GLN A 279 21.00 -11.64 -37.88
CA GLN A 279 21.67 -11.27 -36.64
C GLN A 279 20.79 -10.39 -35.73
N ALA A 280 19.88 -9.58 -36.28
CA ALA A 280 19.02 -8.71 -35.48
C ALA A 280 17.95 -9.51 -34.73
N THR A 281 17.28 -10.46 -35.39
CA THR A 281 16.28 -11.33 -34.75
C THR A 281 16.91 -12.23 -33.69
N TYR A 282 18.09 -12.82 -33.98
CA TYR A 282 18.83 -13.61 -33.00
C TYR A 282 19.20 -12.77 -31.76
N GLN A 283 19.70 -11.54 -31.97
CA GLN A 283 20.04 -10.65 -30.86
C GLN A 283 18.80 -10.25 -30.05
N GLN A 284 17.66 -9.99 -30.69
CA GLN A 284 16.41 -9.69 -29.99
C GLN A 284 15.96 -10.85 -29.10
N GLY A 285 16.11 -12.10 -29.52
CA GLY A 285 15.76 -13.24 -28.69
C GLY A 285 16.72 -13.44 -27.51
N LEU A 286 18.02 -13.22 -27.71
CA LEU A 286 18.98 -13.17 -26.60
C LEU A 286 18.64 -12.06 -25.61
N ASP A 287 18.25 -10.88 -26.10
CA ASP A 287 17.85 -9.76 -25.26
C ASP A 287 16.55 -10.06 -24.50
N ARG A 288 15.60 -10.80 -25.09
CA ARG A 288 14.41 -11.30 -24.38
C ARG A 288 14.77 -12.30 -23.27
N ILE A 289 15.74 -13.19 -23.50
CA ILE A 289 16.22 -14.13 -22.48
C ILE A 289 16.89 -13.37 -21.34
N LYS A 290 17.78 -12.43 -21.66
CA LYS A 290 18.40 -11.54 -20.67
C LYS A 290 17.35 -10.77 -19.88
N GLN A 291 16.38 -10.15 -20.56
CA GLN A 291 15.27 -9.43 -19.94
C GLN A 291 14.48 -10.35 -19.02
N LYS A 292 14.17 -11.59 -19.42
CA LYS A 292 13.48 -12.56 -18.58
C LYS A 292 14.26 -12.89 -17.31
N TYR A 293 15.57 -13.10 -17.39
CA TYR A 293 16.41 -13.33 -16.20
C TYR A 293 16.55 -12.07 -15.33
N ASN A 294 16.59 -10.89 -15.95
CA ASN A 294 16.55 -9.60 -15.25
C ASN A 294 15.22 -9.40 -14.51
N GLU A 295 14.09 -9.70 -15.15
CA GLU A 295 12.76 -9.66 -14.54
C GLU A 295 12.56 -10.75 -13.50
N THR A 296 13.27 -11.86 -13.64
CA THR A 296 13.26 -12.97 -12.69
C THR A 296 14.03 -12.64 -11.42
N ASN A 297 15.05 -11.79 -11.52
CA ASN A 297 15.71 -11.15 -10.39
C ASN A 297 14.86 -10.03 -9.76
N ASN A 298 13.62 -9.81 -10.23
CA ASN A 298 12.78 -8.77 -9.64
C ASN A 298 12.49 -9.08 -8.17
N PHE A 299 12.51 -8.00 -7.39
CA PHE A 299 12.00 -7.91 -6.04
C PHE A 299 10.70 -8.71 -5.83
N ASN A 300 9.77 -8.67 -6.79
CA ASN A 300 8.50 -9.40 -6.76
C ASN A 300 8.56 -10.81 -7.39
N PHE A 301 8.84 -11.82 -6.55
CA PHE A 301 8.91 -13.24 -6.92
C PHE A 301 7.56 -13.89 -7.30
N LEU A 302 6.44 -13.18 -7.10
CA LEU A 302 5.09 -13.68 -7.41
C LEU A 302 4.55 -13.20 -8.76
N ASN A 303 5.26 -12.28 -9.42
CA ASN A 303 4.85 -11.68 -10.69
C ASN A 303 5.21 -12.51 -11.94
N VAL A 304 6.05 -13.53 -11.79
CA VAL A 304 6.50 -14.35 -12.92
C VAL A 304 5.67 -15.63 -12.99
N LYS A 305 5.27 -16.04 -14.20
CA LYS A 305 4.61 -17.35 -14.45
C LYS A 305 5.43 -18.55 -13.95
N LYS A 306 6.71 -18.35 -13.62
CA LYS A 306 7.63 -19.32 -13.01
C LYS A 306 8.48 -18.61 -11.96
N SER A 307 8.43 -19.01 -10.70
CA SER A 307 9.30 -18.44 -9.66
C SER A 307 10.68 -19.07 -9.71
N PHE A 308 11.55 -18.53 -10.56
CA PHE A 308 12.90 -19.05 -10.65
C PHE A 308 13.71 -18.81 -9.36
N PHE A 309 13.38 -17.81 -8.55
CA PHE A 309 14.12 -17.58 -7.31
C PHE A 309 13.94 -18.77 -6.34
N GLN A 310 12.72 -19.28 -6.20
CA GLN A 310 12.48 -20.49 -5.40
C GLN A 310 13.08 -21.73 -6.06
N LYS A 311 13.15 -21.78 -7.40
CA LYS A 311 13.86 -22.84 -8.12
C LYS A 311 15.32 -22.93 -7.68
N PHE A 312 16.05 -21.81 -7.65
CA PHE A 312 17.48 -21.84 -7.28
C PHE A 312 17.70 -22.15 -5.79
N SER A 313 16.83 -21.64 -4.91
CA SER A 313 16.83 -22.02 -3.48
C SER A 313 16.63 -23.53 -3.29
N TYR A 314 15.71 -24.11 -4.07
CA TYR A 314 15.44 -25.54 -4.05
C TYR A 314 16.59 -26.37 -4.64
N GLU A 315 17.20 -25.94 -5.74
CA GLU A 315 18.37 -26.60 -6.33
C GLU A 315 19.55 -26.62 -5.36
N MET A 316 19.79 -25.51 -4.68
CA MET A 316 20.78 -25.43 -3.59
C MET A 316 20.46 -26.39 -2.45
N PHE A 317 19.20 -26.46 -2.03
CA PHE A 317 18.78 -27.43 -1.02
C PHE A 317 19.10 -28.86 -1.45
N LEU A 318 18.78 -29.26 -2.69
CA LEU A 318 19.05 -30.61 -3.16
C LEU A 318 20.54 -30.97 -3.14
N GLU A 319 21.39 -30.03 -3.53
CA GLU A 319 22.83 -30.27 -3.67
C GLU A 319 23.54 -30.26 -2.31
N LEU A 320 23.11 -29.40 -1.39
CA LEU A 320 23.82 -29.18 -0.13
C LEU A 320 23.21 -29.86 1.10
N LYS A 321 21.95 -30.33 1.05
CA LYS A 321 21.25 -30.86 2.25
C LYS A 321 21.99 -32.00 2.95
N ASP A 322 22.59 -32.90 2.19
CA ASP A 322 23.27 -34.08 2.76
C ASP A 322 24.69 -33.72 3.22
N GLN A 323 25.35 -32.79 2.54
CA GLN A 323 26.68 -32.28 2.92
C GLN A 323 26.63 -31.42 4.18
N LEU A 324 25.65 -30.53 4.27
CA LEU A 324 25.51 -29.56 5.36
C LEU A 324 24.56 -30.03 6.47
N GLY A 325 23.83 -31.14 6.26
CA GLY A 325 22.90 -31.72 7.24
C GLY A 325 21.77 -30.76 7.60
N PHE A 326 20.91 -30.41 6.64
CA PHE A 326 19.76 -29.53 6.90
C PHE A 326 18.51 -29.89 6.12
N LYS A 327 17.37 -29.41 6.63
CA LYS A 327 16.04 -29.54 6.04
C LYS A 327 15.51 -28.19 5.60
N ARG A 328 14.72 -28.18 4.54
CA ARG A 328 14.02 -27.00 4.02
C ARG A 328 12.55 -27.01 4.44
N TYR A 329 12.13 -25.90 5.04
CA TYR A 329 10.75 -25.61 5.38
C TYR A 329 10.31 -24.36 4.63
N VAL A 330 9.03 -24.26 4.28
CA VAL A 330 8.48 -23.12 3.55
C VAL A 330 7.34 -22.49 4.36
N LEU A 331 7.27 -21.16 4.35
CA LEU A 331 6.21 -20.38 4.98
C LEU A 331 4.85 -20.94 4.57
N ARG A 332 4.08 -21.41 5.55
CA ARG A 332 2.83 -22.13 5.31
C ARG A 332 1.61 -21.46 5.91
N ASN A 333 1.73 -20.88 7.10
CA ASN A 333 0.57 -20.39 7.84
C ASN A 333 0.94 -19.39 8.96
N VAL A 334 -0.09 -18.80 9.58
CA VAL A 334 -0.02 -17.99 10.80
C VAL A 334 -0.84 -18.67 11.90
N ASN A 335 -0.19 -19.08 12.98
CA ASN A 335 -0.77 -19.59 14.23
C ASN A 335 -1.91 -20.65 14.08
N GLN A 336 -1.63 -21.79 13.45
CA GLN A 336 -2.43 -23.03 13.55
C GLN A 336 -1.54 -24.20 13.99
N LYS A 337 -2.02 -25.00 14.96
CA LYS A 337 -1.43 -26.29 15.36
C LYS A 337 -1.83 -27.45 14.45
N GLU A 338 -2.82 -27.24 13.58
CA GLU A 338 -3.36 -28.29 12.71
C GLU A 338 -3.21 -27.92 11.24
N VAL A 339 -2.33 -28.64 10.55
CA VAL A 339 -2.35 -28.74 9.09
C VAL A 339 -3.28 -29.90 8.77
N GLY A 340 -4.51 -29.61 8.33
CA GLY A 340 -5.42 -30.63 7.85
C GLY A 340 -4.90 -31.24 6.55
N ALA A 341 -4.85 -32.57 6.47
CA ALA A 341 -4.37 -33.33 5.32
C ALA A 341 -5.18 -33.15 4.01
N ARG A 342 -6.17 -32.24 3.97
CA ARG A 342 -6.97 -31.97 2.76
C ARG A 342 -6.14 -31.38 1.60
N ASP A 343 -4.94 -30.87 1.88
CA ASP A 343 -4.04 -30.28 0.85
C ASP A 343 -3.24 -31.31 0.03
N PHE A 344 -3.41 -32.61 0.29
CA PHE A 344 -2.66 -33.69 -0.37
C PHE A 344 -3.51 -34.69 -1.16
N ILE A 345 -4.82 -34.53 -1.23
CA ILE A 345 -5.69 -35.46 -1.98
C ILE A 345 -6.56 -34.66 -2.95
N GLN A 346 -5.97 -34.24 -4.08
CA GLN A 346 -6.72 -34.21 -5.33
C GLN A 346 -6.95 -35.68 -5.71
N LYS A 347 -8.13 -36.21 -5.40
CA LYS A 347 -8.63 -37.36 -6.13
C LYS A 347 -9.51 -36.82 -7.25
N GLU A 348 -9.14 -37.19 -8.45
CA GLU A 348 -9.97 -37.23 -9.65
C GLU A 348 -11.42 -37.61 -9.28
N TYR A 349 -12.39 -36.79 -9.66
CA TYR A 349 -13.70 -37.30 -10.09
C TYR A 349 -14.30 -36.36 -11.14
N HIS A 350 -14.86 -37.03 -12.15
CA HIS A 350 -15.22 -36.54 -13.47
C HIS A 350 -16.41 -35.57 -13.54
N GLN A 351 -16.50 -34.95 -14.72
CA GLN A 351 -17.57 -34.19 -15.34
C GLN A 351 -19.00 -34.62 -14.92
N GLU A 352 -19.87 -33.65 -14.58
CA GLU A 352 -20.96 -33.17 -15.44
C GLU A 352 -21.92 -32.21 -14.68
N ASN A 353 -22.46 -31.24 -15.42
CA ASN A 353 -23.69 -30.46 -15.19
C ASN A 353 -23.65 -29.16 -14.37
N LYS A 354 -23.51 -28.06 -15.13
CA LYS A 354 -24.43 -26.92 -15.28
C LYS A 354 -24.90 -26.11 -14.05
N ILE A 355 -24.52 -24.83 -14.13
CA ILE A 355 -25.33 -23.60 -13.94
C ILE A 355 -25.46 -23.04 -12.50
N ASN A 356 -25.04 -21.76 -12.42
CA ASN A 356 -25.38 -20.72 -11.45
C ASN A 356 -25.12 -20.99 -9.96
N SER A 357 -24.09 -20.32 -9.42
CA SER A 357 -24.26 -19.64 -8.14
C SER A 357 -23.30 -18.46 -7.99
N LYS A 358 -23.87 -17.29 -7.73
CA LYS A 358 -23.16 -16.15 -7.13
C LYS A 358 -22.60 -16.60 -5.77
N PRO A 359 -21.44 -16.11 -5.31
CA PRO A 359 -20.94 -16.44 -3.97
C PRO A 359 -21.93 -15.90 -2.93
N ASN A 360 -22.55 -16.82 -2.21
CA ASN A 360 -23.63 -16.53 -1.28
C ASN A 360 -23.03 -16.01 0.04
N GLN A 361 -23.21 -14.72 0.35
CA GLN A 361 -22.80 -14.08 1.63
C GLN A 361 -23.36 -14.80 2.87
N GLN A 362 -24.36 -15.67 2.70
CA GLN A 362 -24.99 -16.46 3.75
C GLN A 362 -24.07 -17.55 4.34
N GLU A 363 -23.13 -18.12 3.59
CA GLU A 363 -22.22 -19.15 4.11
C GLU A 363 -21.17 -18.54 5.06
N LEU A 364 -20.68 -17.33 4.78
CA LEU A 364 -19.73 -16.62 5.65
C LEU A 364 -20.34 -16.26 7.01
N ASN A 365 -21.62 -15.88 7.05
CA ASN A 365 -22.35 -15.60 8.29
C ASN A 365 -22.66 -16.89 9.08
N HIS A 366 -22.77 -18.04 8.42
CA HIS A 366 -23.02 -19.32 9.08
C HIS A 366 -21.85 -19.76 9.98
N PHE A 367 -20.62 -19.37 9.66
CA PHE A 367 -19.43 -19.74 10.44
C PHE A 367 -19.09 -18.76 11.56
N GLN A 368 -19.56 -17.51 11.50
CA GLN A 368 -19.32 -16.51 12.54
C GLN A 368 -19.90 -16.91 13.90
N LYS A 369 -21.06 -17.59 13.92
CA LYS A 369 -21.70 -18.03 15.16
C LYS A 369 -20.93 -19.11 15.94
N TYR A 370 -19.91 -19.71 15.33
CA TYR A 370 -19.06 -20.72 15.97
C TYR A 370 -17.70 -20.15 16.43
N ILE A 371 -17.49 -18.84 16.30
CA ILE A 371 -16.33 -18.12 16.79
C ILE A 371 -16.65 -17.61 18.20
N ASP A 372 -15.90 -18.05 19.21
CA ASP A 372 -16.05 -17.55 20.58
C ASP A 372 -15.37 -16.20 20.72
N HIS A 373 -16.16 -15.14 20.53
CA HIS A 373 -15.71 -13.75 20.62
C HIS A 373 -15.23 -13.33 22.01
N ASN A 374 -15.43 -14.16 23.05
CA ASN A 374 -14.92 -13.90 24.39
C ASN A 374 -13.43 -14.26 24.55
N LEU A 375 -12.86 -14.98 23.58
CA LEU A 375 -11.43 -15.31 23.51
C LEU A 375 -10.61 -14.28 22.71
N ASP A 376 -11.26 -13.22 22.21
CA ASP A 376 -10.57 -12.09 21.59
C ASP A 376 -9.70 -11.37 22.64
N ILE A 377 -8.38 -11.37 22.46
CA ILE A 377 -7.46 -10.63 23.30
C ILE A 377 -7.73 -9.13 23.08
N ASN A 378 -8.16 -8.45 24.15
CA ASN A 378 -8.53 -7.04 24.13
C ASN A 378 -7.29 -6.17 24.41
N ILE A 379 -6.55 -5.85 23.35
CA ILE A 379 -5.51 -4.80 23.32
C ILE A 379 -6.08 -3.70 22.44
N HIS A 380 -6.07 -2.44 22.89
CA HIS A 380 -6.83 -1.32 22.27
C HIS A 380 -6.79 -1.33 20.73
N LYS A 381 -7.86 -1.92 20.15
CA LYS A 381 -8.04 -2.18 18.71
C LYS A 381 -8.14 -0.85 17.97
N ILE A 382 -7.18 -0.54 17.10
CA ILE A 382 -7.43 0.43 16.02
C ILE A 382 -8.57 -0.14 15.19
N SER A 383 -9.68 0.59 15.11
CA SER A 383 -10.88 0.16 14.40
C SER A 383 -10.59 -0.07 12.91
N LYS A 384 -11.39 -0.91 12.23
CA LYS A 384 -11.28 -1.14 10.78
C LYS A 384 -11.34 0.18 9.99
N GLU A 385 -12.18 1.08 10.46
CA GLU A 385 -12.41 2.42 9.95
C GLU A 385 -11.14 3.29 10.07
N ALA A 386 -10.43 3.19 11.20
CA ALA A 386 -9.16 3.86 11.39
C ALA A 386 -8.06 3.33 10.44
N TYR A 387 -8.00 2.02 10.20
CA TYR A 387 -7.06 1.44 9.24
C TYR A 387 -7.34 1.90 7.80
N VAL A 388 -8.61 1.88 7.36
CA VAL A 388 -8.99 2.39 6.04
C VAL A 388 -8.59 3.85 5.88
N THR A 389 -8.81 4.66 6.92
CA THR A 389 -8.42 6.06 6.95
C THR A 389 -6.92 6.24 6.77
N GLN A 390 -6.10 5.52 7.55
CA GLN A 390 -4.64 5.59 7.43
C GLN A 390 -4.16 5.21 6.03
N LYS A 391 -4.74 4.16 5.42
CA LYS A 391 -4.42 3.74 4.04
C LYS A 391 -4.77 4.84 3.03
N ILE A 392 -5.93 5.47 3.17
CA ILE A 392 -6.34 6.59 2.31
C ILE A 392 -5.35 7.76 2.44
N ILE A 393 -5.03 8.16 3.67
CA ILE A 393 -4.11 9.27 3.96
C ILE A 393 -2.71 9.00 3.42
N LYS A 394 -2.17 7.79 3.64
CA LYS A 394 -0.87 7.38 3.08
C LYS A 394 -0.85 7.51 1.56
N ASN A 395 -1.88 7.00 0.89
CA ASN A 395 -1.96 7.12 -0.56
C ASN A 395 -2.09 8.57 -1.03
N LEU A 396 -2.77 9.44 -0.27
CA LEU A 396 -2.83 10.87 -0.59
C LEU A 396 -1.48 11.56 -0.41
N LEU A 397 -0.70 11.22 0.64
CA LEU A 397 0.64 11.78 0.83
C LEU A 397 1.55 11.42 -0.35
N LEU A 398 1.51 10.17 -0.79
CA LEU A 398 2.28 9.71 -1.95
C LEU A 398 1.87 10.45 -3.24
N ASP A 399 0.56 10.59 -3.49
CA ASP A 399 0.03 11.31 -4.65
C ASP A 399 0.38 12.82 -4.60
N ALA A 400 0.25 13.45 -3.42
CA ALA A 400 0.46 14.88 -3.22
C ALA A 400 1.91 15.31 -3.42
N PHE A 401 2.86 14.46 -3.05
CA PHE A 401 4.29 14.76 -3.05
C PHE A 401 5.09 13.92 -4.06
N ASN A 402 4.42 13.22 -4.98
CA ASN A 402 5.07 12.40 -6.01
C ASN A 402 6.05 11.36 -5.44
N ASN A 403 5.71 10.76 -4.30
CA ASN A 403 6.57 9.86 -3.54
C ASN A 403 7.89 10.49 -3.04
N ASP A 404 7.93 11.82 -2.83
CA ASP A 404 9.07 12.51 -2.19
C ASP A 404 8.97 12.42 -0.65
N ASP A 405 9.63 11.42 -0.08
CA ASP A 405 9.63 11.14 1.36
C ASP A 405 10.13 12.33 2.22
N ALA A 406 11.06 13.13 1.71
CA ALA A 406 11.59 14.28 2.44
C ALA A 406 10.53 15.39 2.54
N GLN A 407 9.81 15.66 1.45
CA GLN A 407 8.70 16.60 1.47
C GLN A 407 7.53 16.10 2.33
N ILE A 408 7.19 14.81 2.25
CA ILE A 408 6.19 14.18 3.11
C ILE A 408 6.56 14.34 4.58
N THR A 409 7.80 14.04 4.96
CA THR A 409 8.28 14.14 6.34
C THR A 409 8.24 15.58 6.85
N ASN A 410 8.71 16.54 6.05
CA ASN A 410 8.68 17.96 6.40
C ASN A 410 7.23 18.46 6.57
N TYR A 411 6.35 18.06 5.65
CA TYR A 411 4.93 18.39 5.71
C TYR A 411 4.28 17.83 6.97
N LEU A 412 4.43 16.53 7.25
CA LEU A 412 3.88 15.91 8.46
C LEU A 412 4.45 16.51 9.75
N THR A 413 5.74 16.84 9.77
CA THR A 413 6.38 17.49 10.94
C THR A 413 5.74 18.84 11.22
N GLN A 414 5.49 19.65 10.18
CA GLN A 414 4.78 20.92 10.31
C GLN A 414 3.32 20.72 10.74
N GLN A 415 2.60 19.80 10.09
CA GLN A 415 1.17 19.56 10.37
C GLN A 415 0.92 18.99 11.77
N ASN A 416 1.91 18.30 12.36
CA ASN A 416 1.86 17.77 13.73
C ASN A 416 2.45 18.73 14.79
N ASN A 417 2.98 19.89 14.39
CA ASN A 417 3.49 20.90 15.31
C ASN A 417 2.33 21.62 16.02
N LYS A 418 2.31 21.60 17.36
CA LYS A 418 1.21 22.17 18.16
C LYS A 418 1.01 23.68 17.99
N GLU A 419 2.11 24.44 17.86
CA GLU A 419 2.03 25.89 17.65
C GLU A 419 1.42 26.20 16.28
N TYR A 420 1.85 25.44 15.26
CA TYR A 420 1.29 25.53 13.92
C TYR A 420 -0.21 25.18 13.89
N GLN A 421 -0.60 24.08 14.52
CA GLN A 421 -2.01 23.68 14.64
C GLN A 421 -2.85 24.74 15.35
N THR A 422 -2.32 25.36 16.41
CA THR A 422 -3.04 26.43 17.13
C THR A 422 -3.28 27.64 16.23
N LYS A 423 -2.29 28.04 15.41
CA LYS A 423 -2.44 29.11 14.41
C LYS A 423 -3.46 28.74 13.33
N LEU A 424 -3.39 27.50 12.83
CA LEU A 424 -4.32 26.99 11.82
C LEU A 424 -5.76 26.96 12.33
N ILE A 425 -6.00 26.43 13.53
CA ILE A 425 -7.33 26.40 14.15
C ILE A 425 -7.90 27.81 14.28
N LYS A 426 -7.09 28.78 14.71
CA LYS A 426 -7.53 30.18 14.77
C LYS A 426 -7.99 30.71 13.40
N GLN A 427 -7.22 30.44 12.35
CA GLN A 427 -7.62 30.81 10.98
C GLN A 427 -8.91 30.11 10.55
N LEU A 428 -9.05 28.81 10.86
CA LEU A 428 -10.27 28.06 10.55
C LEU A 428 -11.51 28.63 11.27
N ILE A 429 -11.37 29.05 12.53
CA ILE A 429 -12.43 29.72 13.29
C ILE A 429 -12.79 31.07 12.66
N GLU A 430 -11.80 31.88 12.28
CA GLU A 430 -12.03 33.17 11.61
C GLU A 430 -12.82 33.01 10.30
N PHE A 431 -12.45 32.02 9.48
CA PHE A 431 -13.22 31.68 8.26
C PHE A 431 -14.62 31.17 8.59
N SER A 432 -14.76 30.31 9.60
CA SER A 432 -16.06 29.76 9.99
C SER A 432 -17.01 30.86 10.47
N ASN A 433 -16.53 31.80 11.26
CA ASN A 433 -17.29 32.98 11.70
C ASN A 433 -17.67 33.88 10.51
N TYR A 434 -16.75 34.09 9.56
CA TYR A 434 -17.06 34.83 8.33
C TYR A 434 -18.21 34.16 7.57
N PHE A 435 -18.12 32.86 7.26
CA PHE A 435 -19.14 32.19 6.46
C PHE A 435 -20.49 32.04 7.17
N LYS A 436 -20.50 31.87 8.51
CA LYS A 436 -21.74 31.80 9.31
C LYS A 436 -22.44 33.15 9.47
N SER A 437 -21.68 34.25 9.58
CA SER A 437 -22.24 35.58 9.80
C SER A 437 -22.63 36.31 8.51
N GLN A 438 -22.21 35.79 7.35
CA GLN A 438 -22.35 36.48 6.08
C GLN A 438 -23.81 36.48 5.58
N LYS A 439 -24.35 37.68 5.33
CA LYS A 439 -25.69 37.88 4.73
C LYS A 439 -25.65 38.19 3.23
N MET A 440 -24.45 38.36 2.67
CA MET A 440 -24.25 38.69 1.26
C MET A 440 -24.60 37.52 0.33
N ALA A 441 -24.99 37.85 -0.90
CA ALA A 441 -25.23 36.85 -1.93
C ALA A 441 -23.96 36.02 -2.19
N LYS A 442 -24.11 34.69 -2.21
CA LYS A 442 -23.03 33.71 -2.44
C LYS A 442 -22.34 33.88 -3.81
N ASP A 443 -22.98 34.58 -4.74
CA ASP A 443 -22.42 34.91 -6.05
C ASP A 443 -21.57 36.17 -6.11
N SER A 444 -21.50 36.95 -5.02
CA SER A 444 -20.68 38.15 -4.94
C SER A 444 -19.20 37.85 -5.13
N LEU A 445 -18.47 38.81 -5.72
CA LEU A 445 -17.02 38.70 -5.94
C LEU A 445 -16.26 38.50 -4.61
N GLU A 446 -16.68 39.18 -3.55
CA GLU A 446 -16.09 39.06 -2.22
C GLU A 446 -16.25 37.65 -1.65
N TYR A 447 -17.45 37.05 -1.74
CA TYR A 447 -17.67 35.67 -1.31
C TYR A 447 -16.79 34.68 -2.07
N LYS A 448 -16.72 34.81 -3.39
CA LYS A 448 -15.90 33.95 -4.26
C LYS A 448 -14.41 34.07 -3.93
N GLN A 449 -13.92 35.28 -3.66
CA GLN A 449 -12.53 35.48 -3.25
C GLN A 449 -12.25 34.86 -1.89
N LYS A 450 -13.13 35.05 -0.90
CA LYS A 450 -12.98 34.44 0.42
C LYS A 450 -13.04 32.91 0.40
N LEU A 451 -13.91 32.34 -0.44
CA LEU A 451 -13.96 30.89 -0.65
C LEU A 451 -12.65 30.38 -1.26
N LYS A 452 -12.06 31.11 -2.21
CA LYS A 452 -10.76 30.77 -2.80
C LYS A 452 -9.62 30.85 -1.77
N ASP A 453 -9.60 31.87 -0.92
CA ASP A 453 -8.62 31.98 0.16
C ASP A 453 -8.76 30.79 1.14
N TYR A 454 -9.99 30.37 1.41
CA TYR A 454 -10.29 29.22 2.26
C TYR A 454 -9.88 27.89 1.62
N GLU A 455 -10.12 27.72 0.32
CA GLU A 455 -9.65 26.58 -0.46
C GLU A 455 -8.13 26.47 -0.47
N GLN A 456 -7.42 27.61 -0.54
CA GLN A 456 -5.97 27.63 -0.43
C GLN A 456 -5.51 27.18 0.96
N LEU A 457 -6.16 27.65 2.04
CA LEU A 457 -5.89 27.18 3.39
C LEU A 457 -6.12 25.66 3.51
N PHE A 458 -7.19 25.16 2.90
CA PHE A 458 -7.52 23.72 2.87
C PHE A 458 -6.46 22.90 2.13
N SER A 459 -6.08 23.35 0.95
CA SER A 459 -5.10 22.67 0.10
C SER A 459 -3.71 22.67 0.74
N GLN A 460 -3.36 23.68 1.53
CA GLN A 460 -2.13 23.70 2.31
C GLN A 460 -2.18 22.78 3.54
N ASN A 461 -3.35 22.52 4.11
CA ASN A 461 -3.52 21.86 5.40
C ASN A 461 -4.42 20.62 5.35
N TRP A 462 -4.53 19.99 4.19
CA TRP A 462 -5.48 18.92 3.93
C TRP A 462 -5.28 17.73 4.89
N TYR A 463 -4.03 17.44 5.29
CA TYR A 463 -3.75 16.35 6.24
C TYR A 463 -4.38 16.65 7.58
N PHE A 464 -4.15 17.85 8.13
CA PHE A 464 -4.75 18.27 9.39
C PHE A 464 -6.28 18.23 9.29
N ILE A 465 -6.86 18.72 8.20
CA ILE A 465 -8.31 18.77 8.00
C ILE A 465 -8.92 17.37 7.99
N LEU A 466 -8.41 16.47 7.15
CA LEU A 466 -8.93 15.11 7.04
C LEU A 466 -8.74 14.30 8.34
N MET A 467 -7.65 14.56 9.07
CA MET A 467 -7.40 13.90 10.35
C MET A 467 -8.21 14.47 11.52
N ASN A 468 -8.88 15.61 11.35
CA ASN A 468 -9.65 16.28 12.40
C ASN A 468 -11.11 16.56 11.99
N LEU A 469 -11.68 15.79 11.04
CA LEU A 469 -13.04 16.02 10.54
C LEU A 469 -14.12 16.03 11.64
N ASN A 470 -13.90 15.38 12.78
CA ASN A 470 -14.79 15.41 13.94
C ASN A 470 -14.91 16.81 14.60
N HIS A 471 -13.98 17.71 14.31
CA HIS A 471 -14.03 19.13 14.70
C HIS A 471 -14.61 20.01 13.60
N PHE A 472 -15.14 19.42 12.53
CA PHE A 472 -15.81 20.15 11.48
C PHE A 472 -17.29 19.79 11.41
N GLU A 473 -18.06 20.75 10.91
CA GLU A 473 -19.45 20.61 10.52
C GLU A 473 -19.58 20.92 9.03
N LEU A 474 -20.59 20.34 8.40
CA LEU A 474 -21.02 20.70 7.06
C LEU A 474 -22.17 21.69 7.19
N SER A 475 -21.98 22.91 6.69
CA SER A 475 -23.02 23.93 6.68
C SER A 475 -23.55 24.19 5.26
N PHE A 476 -24.86 24.38 5.13
CA PHE A 476 -25.51 24.45 3.82
C PHE A 476 -25.01 25.64 2.99
N ASN A 477 -24.39 25.36 1.85
CA ASN A 477 -24.01 26.39 0.89
C ASN A 477 -25.08 26.57 -0.18
N ASN A 478 -25.42 25.52 -0.92
CA ASN A 478 -26.45 25.58 -1.95
C ASN A 478 -26.90 24.17 -2.34
N TRP A 479 -28.07 24.10 -2.95
CA TRP A 479 -28.45 22.91 -3.71
C TRP A 479 -27.48 22.71 -4.88
N PHE A 480 -27.05 21.48 -5.11
CA PHE A 480 -26.18 21.20 -6.24
C PHE A 480 -26.99 21.22 -7.54
N THR A 481 -26.51 21.97 -8.51
CA THR A 481 -27.06 22.04 -9.86
C THR A 481 -25.95 21.86 -10.87
N LEU A 482 -26.20 21.10 -11.93
CA LEU A 482 -25.33 21.10 -13.10
C LEU A 482 -25.33 22.51 -13.72
N PRO A 483 -24.19 22.99 -14.24
CA PRO A 483 -24.08 24.35 -14.77
C PRO A 483 -24.89 24.52 -16.06
N LYS A 484 -25.32 25.73 -16.37
CA LYS A 484 -25.81 26.08 -17.72
C LYS A 484 -24.63 26.23 -18.66
N GLN A 485 -24.61 25.50 -19.78
CA GLN A 485 -23.49 25.48 -20.71
C GLN A 485 -23.96 25.35 -22.16
N THR A 486 -23.14 25.82 -23.10
CA THR A 486 -23.38 25.63 -24.54
C THR A 486 -22.51 24.50 -25.04
N ASN A 487 -23.11 23.49 -25.66
CA ASN A 487 -22.36 22.42 -26.31
C ASN A 487 -21.57 23.00 -27.51
N PRO A 488 -20.23 22.85 -27.55
CA PRO A 488 -19.41 23.50 -28.55
C PRO A 488 -19.64 22.94 -29.96
N ILE A 489 -20.10 21.69 -30.07
CA ILE A 489 -20.37 20.98 -31.33
C ILE A 489 -21.78 21.30 -31.82
N THR A 490 -22.81 21.03 -31.01
CA THR A 490 -24.21 21.17 -31.45
C THR A 490 -24.75 22.60 -31.32
N LYS A 491 -24.06 23.47 -30.58
CA LYS A 491 -24.51 24.81 -30.16
C LYS A 491 -25.79 24.81 -29.32
N GLU A 492 -26.28 23.65 -28.91
CA GLU A 492 -27.41 23.54 -27.99
C GLU A 492 -26.99 24.01 -26.59
N ILE A 493 -27.89 24.73 -25.93
CA ILE A 493 -27.74 25.09 -24.52
C ILE A 493 -28.27 23.93 -23.67
N VAL A 494 -27.40 23.35 -22.86
CA VAL A 494 -27.78 22.38 -21.82
C VAL A 494 -27.87 23.10 -20.48
N GLU A 495 -28.97 22.87 -19.78
CA GLU A 495 -29.25 23.45 -18.47
C GLU A 495 -30.15 22.51 -17.66
N PRO A 496 -30.17 22.65 -16.32
CA PRO A 496 -31.09 21.89 -15.49
C PRO A 496 -32.55 22.11 -15.91
N SER A 497 -33.39 21.08 -15.77
CA SER A 497 -34.80 21.20 -16.14
C SER A 497 -35.54 22.20 -15.25
N LYS A 498 -36.57 22.83 -15.81
CA LYS A 498 -37.45 23.73 -15.04
C LYS A 498 -38.11 23.01 -13.86
N GLU A 499 -38.46 21.74 -14.05
CA GLU A 499 -39.05 20.89 -13.02
C GLU A 499 -38.07 20.67 -11.86
N TYR A 500 -36.80 20.38 -12.15
CA TYR A 500 -35.76 20.24 -11.14
C TYR A 500 -35.53 21.57 -10.40
N LEU A 501 -35.39 22.68 -11.13
CA LEU A 501 -35.20 24.00 -10.51
C LEU A 501 -36.38 24.38 -9.59
N GLN A 502 -37.62 24.08 -9.99
CA GLN A 502 -38.81 24.31 -9.17
C GLN A 502 -38.87 23.38 -7.94
N ARG A 503 -38.37 22.15 -8.04
CA ARG A 503 -38.20 21.28 -6.86
C ARG A 503 -37.25 21.94 -5.86
N LEU A 504 -36.14 22.52 -6.32
CA LEU A 504 -35.16 23.18 -5.44
C LEU A 504 -35.71 24.42 -4.72
N THR A 505 -36.56 25.22 -5.37
CA THR A 505 -37.15 26.41 -4.73
C THR A 505 -38.09 26.08 -3.57
N ASN A 506 -38.63 24.87 -3.55
CA ASN A 506 -39.57 24.42 -2.51
C ASN A 506 -38.87 23.65 -1.37
N LEU A 507 -37.54 23.53 -1.41
CA LEU A 507 -36.77 22.82 -0.39
C LEU A 507 -36.16 23.79 0.61
N GLU A 508 -36.43 23.54 1.87
CA GLU A 508 -35.69 24.15 2.97
C GLU A 508 -34.23 23.69 2.95
N PRO A 509 -33.26 24.61 3.19
CA PRO A 509 -31.86 24.26 3.41
C PRO A 509 -31.69 23.07 4.36
N TYR A 510 -30.74 22.18 4.07
CA TYR A 510 -30.40 21.14 5.04
C TYR A 510 -29.77 21.76 6.28
N GLU A 511 -30.10 21.17 7.44
CA GLU A 511 -29.44 21.48 8.70
C GLU A 511 -27.95 21.12 8.66
N ASP A 512 -27.18 21.74 9.54
CA ASP A 512 -25.75 21.46 9.67
C ASP A 512 -25.53 19.99 10.06
N TYR A 513 -24.56 19.35 9.41
CA TYR A 513 -24.22 17.95 9.66
C TYR A 513 -22.87 17.81 10.36
N TYR A 514 -22.82 17.00 11.41
CA TYR A 514 -21.64 16.82 12.24
C TYR A 514 -21.01 15.45 12.01
N PHE A 515 -19.70 15.43 11.81
CA PHE A 515 -18.96 14.17 11.79
C PHE A 515 -18.66 13.70 13.21
N ILE A 516 -19.03 12.46 13.53
CA ILE A 516 -18.79 11.87 14.87
C ILE A 516 -17.30 11.51 15.06
N ASN A 517 -16.61 11.19 13.97
CA ASN A 517 -15.21 10.78 13.95
C ASN A 517 -14.53 11.29 12.66
N ASN A 518 -13.22 11.11 12.59
CA ASN A 518 -12.38 11.45 11.44
C ASN A 518 -12.19 10.30 10.44
N TYR A 519 -12.92 9.19 10.56
CA TYR A 519 -12.70 8.02 9.71
C TYR A 519 -13.28 8.19 8.31
N LEU A 520 -12.50 7.83 7.30
CA LEU A 520 -12.84 7.88 5.87
C LEU A 520 -13.26 6.49 5.38
N ASP A 521 -14.22 6.43 4.46
CA ASP A 521 -14.83 5.15 4.04
C ASP A 521 -14.18 4.56 2.78
N LYS A 522 -13.89 5.41 1.79
CA LYS A 522 -13.34 4.99 0.49
C LYS A 522 -12.61 6.15 -0.19
N LYS A 523 -11.51 5.85 -0.86
CA LYS A 523 -10.86 6.70 -1.87
C LYS A 523 -11.05 6.06 -3.24
N GLN A 524 -11.38 6.87 -4.23
CA GLN A 524 -11.55 6.42 -5.61
C GLN A 524 -11.14 7.51 -6.60
N GLU A 525 -10.59 7.10 -7.74
CA GLU A 525 -10.30 7.99 -8.87
C GLU A 525 -11.53 8.14 -9.74
N GLY A 526 -11.84 9.35 -10.19
CA GLY A 526 -12.98 9.60 -11.08
C GLY A 526 -12.60 9.61 -12.56
N ASP A 527 -13.61 9.44 -13.41
CA ASP A 527 -13.50 9.29 -14.86
C ASP A 527 -12.73 10.42 -15.57
N THR A 528 -12.77 11.63 -15.04
CA THR A 528 -12.05 12.80 -15.57
C THR A 528 -10.53 12.62 -15.58
N SER A 529 -9.99 11.85 -14.63
CA SER A 529 -8.55 11.57 -14.51
C SER A 529 -8.01 10.73 -15.67
N ILE A 530 -8.85 9.90 -16.28
CA ILE A 530 -8.47 9.02 -17.40
C ILE A 530 -8.19 9.84 -18.67
N LEU A 531 -8.83 11.01 -18.79
CA LEU A 531 -8.86 11.79 -20.02
C LEU A 531 -7.92 13.00 -19.99
N ILE A 532 -7.49 13.45 -18.79
CA ILE A 532 -6.71 14.68 -18.63
C ILE A 532 -5.35 14.35 -18.02
N GLY A 533 -4.29 14.39 -18.83
CA GLY A 533 -2.93 14.09 -18.38
C GLY A 533 -2.25 15.14 -17.50
N SER A 534 -2.92 16.28 -17.20
CA SER A 534 -2.35 17.36 -16.39
C SER A 534 -2.74 17.30 -14.91
N PHE A 535 -3.78 16.52 -14.56
CA PHE A 535 -4.18 16.35 -13.16
C PHE A 535 -4.94 15.04 -12.96
N LYS A 536 -5.13 14.67 -11.70
CA LYS A 536 -5.93 13.54 -11.26
C LYS A 536 -7.04 13.98 -10.30
N ASP A 537 -8.28 13.63 -10.58
CA ASP A 537 -9.43 13.83 -9.70
C ASP A 537 -9.68 12.59 -8.83
N LEU A 538 -9.64 12.82 -7.54
CA LEU A 538 -9.86 11.83 -6.49
C LEU A 538 -11.09 12.21 -5.68
N TYR A 539 -11.85 11.19 -5.29
CA TYR A 539 -13.06 11.33 -4.49
C TYR A 539 -12.90 10.51 -3.21
N ILE A 540 -13.17 11.14 -2.07
CA ILE A 540 -13.17 10.49 -0.77
C ILE A 540 -14.57 10.52 -0.20
N THR A 541 -15.06 9.34 0.20
CA THR A 541 -16.36 9.21 0.86
C THR A 541 -16.21 9.18 2.37
N LYS A 542 -17.16 9.80 3.05
CA LYS A 542 -17.37 9.68 4.49
C LYS A 542 -18.86 9.82 4.76
N ASN A 543 -19.48 8.79 5.33
CA ASN A 543 -20.91 8.73 5.58
C ASN A 543 -21.70 9.03 4.28
N LYS A 544 -22.43 10.15 4.25
CA LYS A 544 -23.23 10.61 3.10
C LYS A 544 -22.56 11.77 2.33
N SER A 545 -21.25 11.94 2.53
CA SER A 545 -20.46 13.06 2.03
C SER A 545 -19.40 12.58 1.05
N ILE A 546 -19.15 13.38 0.00
CA ILE A 546 -18.09 13.17 -0.98
C ILE A 546 -17.20 14.42 -1.02
N PHE A 547 -15.94 14.24 -0.66
CA PHE A 547 -14.88 15.23 -0.78
C PHE A 547 -14.21 15.06 -2.15
N ASN A 548 -14.06 16.17 -2.87
CA ASN A 548 -13.31 16.19 -4.13
C ASN A 548 -11.88 16.70 -3.87
N ILE A 549 -10.91 15.97 -4.40
CA ILE A 549 -9.48 16.25 -4.32
C ILE A 549 -8.92 16.25 -5.72
N LYS A 550 -8.10 17.25 -6.04
CA LYS A 550 -7.40 17.33 -7.33
C LYS A 550 -5.89 17.27 -7.09
N ILE A 551 -5.20 16.38 -7.78
CA ILE A 551 -3.73 16.28 -7.81
C ILE A 551 -3.24 16.94 -9.09
N ASP A 552 -2.65 18.12 -9.00
CA ASP A 552 -2.12 18.87 -10.14
C ASP A 552 -0.66 18.47 -10.42
N PHE A 553 -0.39 17.87 -11.58
CA PHE A 553 0.95 17.39 -11.93
C PHE A 553 1.92 18.52 -12.33
N ALA A 554 1.44 19.75 -12.54
CA ALA A 554 2.30 20.90 -12.84
C ALA A 554 3.02 21.47 -11.61
N ASN A 555 2.57 21.16 -10.39
CA ASN A 555 3.17 21.65 -9.15
C ASN A 555 4.26 20.68 -8.64
N ASN A 556 5.40 21.20 -8.19
CA ASN A 556 6.54 20.37 -7.74
C ASN A 556 6.65 20.23 -6.22
N LYS A 557 5.74 20.86 -5.45
CA LYS A 557 5.74 20.78 -3.97
C LYS A 557 4.59 19.93 -3.46
N ASN A 558 3.49 20.59 -3.08
CA ASN A 558 2.22 19.96 -2.74
C ASN A 558 1.29 20.08 -3.95
N ARG A 559 0.99 18.95 -4.57
CA ARG A 559 0.13 18.84 -5.75
C ARG A 559 -1.36 18.75 -5.40
N LEU A 560 -1.69 18.52 -4.13
CA LEU A 560 -3.04 18.24 -3.69
C LEU A 560 -3.80 19.54 -3.40
N ASN A 561 -4.91 19.70 -4.12
CA ASN A 561 -5.92 20.72 -3.86
C ASN A 561 -7.16 20.04 -3.24
N LEU A 562 -7.57 20.50 -2.07
CA LEU A 562 -8.75 20.01 -1.34
C LEU A 562 -9.82 21.09 -1.36
N ASN A 563 -10.96 20.78 -1.97
CA ASN A 563 -12.08 21.72 -2.03
C ASN A 563 -12.85 21.74 -0.69
N PRO A 564 -13.09 22.91 -0.06
CA PRO A 564 -13.89 23.01 1.16
C PRO A 564 -15.39 22.76 0.93
N LEU A 565 -15.86 22.78 -0.33
CA LEU A 565 -17.20 22.39 -0.69
C LEU A 565 -17.30 20.88 -0.86
N VAL A 566 -18.20 20.28 -0.11
CA VAL A 566 -18.44 18.83 -0.01
C VAL A 566 -19.82 18.53 -0.59
N TYR A 567 -19.92 17.51 -1.45
CA TYR A 567 -21.22 17.03 -1.91
C TYR A 567 -21.86 16.17 -0.82
N PHE A 568 -23.07 16.53 -0.38
CA PHE A 568 -23.76 15.87 0.71
C PHE A 568 -25.13 15.36 0.29
N PHE A 569 -25.42 14.11 0.64
CA PHE A 569 -26.62 13.37 0.22
C PHE A 569 -27.41 12.89 1.44
N PRO A 570 -27.98 13.77 2.27
CA PRO A 570 -28.55 13.36 3.56
C PRO A 570 -29.73 12.39 3.43
N LYS A 571 -30.48 12.50 2.33
CA LYS A 571 -31.64 11.65 2.03
C LYS A 571 -31.28 10.35 1.32
N THR A 572 -30.00 10.07 1.03
CA THR A 572 -29.62 8.81 0.38
C THR A 572 -30.01 7.63 1.26
N LYS A 573 -30.67 6.65 0.65
CA LYS A 573 -30.96 5.33 1.24
C LYS A 573 -29.94 4.29 0.83
N ASN A 574 -29.27 4.52 -0.30
CA ASN A 574 -28.31 3.60 -0.90
C ASN A 574 -26.87 4.10 -0.70
N LYS A 575 -25.91 3.17 -0.79
CA LYS A 575 -24.49 3.52 -0.79
C LYS A 575 -24.16 4.29 -2.07
N LEU A 576 -23.47 5.41 -1.92
CA LEU A 576 -23.07 6.27 -3.04
C LEU A 576 -22.05 5.53 -3.93
N SER A 577 -22.37 5.43 -5.22
CA SER A 577 -21.45 4.92 -6.25
C SER A 577 -20.70 6.09 -6.84
N ILE A 578 -19.39 6.16 -6.56
CA ILE A 578 -18.53 7.21 -7.10
C ILE A 578 -18.46 7.09 -8.62
N ASP A 579 -18.30 5.90 -9.19
CA ASP A 579 -18.27 5.69 -10.64
C ASP A 579 -19.52 6.26 -11.31
N LEU A 580 -20.71 5.97 -10.78
CA LEU A 580 -21.96 6.48 -11.35
C LEU A 580 -22.02 8.01 -11.30
N ILE A 581 -21.71 8.59 -10.13
CA ILE A 581 -21.77 10.04 -9.93
C ILE A 581 -20.76 10.75 -10.83
N THR A 582 -19.52 10.26 -10.87
CA THR A 582 -18.44 10.86 -11.66
C THR A 582 -18.66 10.67 -13.15
N SER A 583 -19.22 9.55 -13.58
CA SER A 583 -19.58 9.32 -14.98
C SER A 583 -20.68 10.28 -15.43
N ILE A 584 -21.72 10.46 -14.61
CA ILE A 584 -22.79 11.43 -14.89
C ILE A 584 -22.21 12.84 -14.97
N PHE A 585 -21.40 13.25 -14.00
CA PHE A 585 -20.79 14.58 -14.00
C PHE A 585 -19.83 14.77 -15.18
N HIS A 586 -19.05 13.75 -15.51
CA HIS A 586 -18.12 13.79 -16.62
C HIS A 586 -18.87 14.01 -17.95
N GLN A 587 -19.89 13.21 -18.22
CA GLN A 587 -20.69 13.30 -19.44
C GLN A 587 -21.54 14.58 -19.50
N ALA A 588 -22.10 15.01 -18.38
CA ALA A 588 -22.86 16.26 -18.32
C ALA A 588 -21.97 17.50 -18.50
N ILE A 589 -20.82 17.57 -17.80
CA ILE A 589 -20.01 18.79 -17.74
C ILE A 589 -18.99 18.86 -18.88
N PHE A 590 -18.32 17.76 -19.22
CA PHE A 590 -17.24 17.77 -20.24
C PHE A 590 -17.76 17.49 -21.64
N HIS A 591 -18.80 16.65 -21.77
CA HIS A 591 -19.43 16.36 -23.06
C HIS A 591 -20.72 17.15 -23.30
N GLN A 592 -21.15 17.99 -22.34
CA GLN A 592 -22.37 18.81 -22.43
C GLN A 592 -23.58 18.00 -22.90
N SER A 593 -23.74 16.79 -22.36
CA SER A 593 -24.79 15.86 -22.80
C SER A 593 -26.09 16.08 -22.04
N LYS A 594 -27.13 16.49 -22.77
CA LYS A 594 -28.49 16.70 -22.24
C LYS A 594 -29.09 15.45 -21.59
N GLU A 595 -28.77 14.27 -22.12
CA GLU A 595 -29.21 12.99 -21.57
C GLU A 595 -28.69 12.81 -20.13
N TYR A 596 -27.44 13.21 -19.87
CA TYR A 596 -26.84 13.07 -18.54
C TYR A 596 -27.32 14.12 -17.54
N TYR A 597 -27.83 15.27 -17.99
CA TYR A 597 -28.60 16.17 -17.13
C TYR A 597 -29.87 15.48 -16.65
N LYS A 598 -30.60 14.81 -17.57
CA LYS A 598 -31.79 14.04 -17.21
C LYS A 598 -31.44 12.87 -16.27
N LEU A 599 -30.39 12.10 -16.56
CA LEU A 599 -29.95 10.99 -15.70
C LEU A 599 -29.55 11.46 -14.30
N PHE A 600 -28.94 12.65 -14.18
CA PHE A 600 -28.72 13.27 -12.87
C PHE A 600 -30.05 13.54 -12.15
N GLU A 601 -30.99 14.21 -12.82
CA GLU A 601 -32.25 14.67 -12.20
C GLU A 601 -33.25 13.55 -11.88
N THR A 602 -33.29 12.49 -12.70
CA THR A 602 -34.24 11.38 -12.55
C THR A 602 -33.59 10.14 -11.98
N ASP A 603 -32.53 9.65 -12.62
CA ASP A 603 -31.99 8.33 -12.29
C ASP A 603 -31.19 8.41 -10.99
N MET A 604 -30.23 9.33 -10.90
CA MET A 604 -29.39 9.45 -9.70
C MET A 604 -30.23 9.87 -8.48
N ILE A 605 -31.06 10.90 -8.62
CA ILE A 605 -31.82 11.47 -7.51
C ILE A 605 -32.98 10.55 -7.09
N ASP A 606 -33.83 10.14 -8.03
CA ASP A 606 -35.09 9.45 -7.71
C ASP A 606 -34.96 7.92 -7.80
N LYS A 607 -34.44 7.37 -8.92
CA LYS A 607 -34.41 5.91 -9.14
C LYS A 607 -33.36 5.18 -8.30
N TYR A 608 -32.16 5.73 -8.16
CA TYR A 608 -31.10 5.23 -7.27
C TYR A 608 -31.28 5.73 -5.83
N GLU A 609 -32.31 6.54 -5.58
CA GLU A 609 -32.67 7.08 -4.27
C GLU A 609 -31.50 7.76 -3.53
N TYR A 610 -30.62 8.48 -4.26
CA TYR A 610 -29.59 9.28 -3.62
C TYR A 610 -30.17 10.58 -3.01
N GLY A 611 -31.34 10.98 -3.50
CA GLY A 611 -31.94 12.25 -3.15
C GLY A 611 -31.18 13.44 -3.72
N ILE A 612 -31.73 14.63 -3.54
CA ILE A 612 -31.16 15.86 -4.08
C ILE A 612 -29.90 16.22 -3.27
N PRO A 613 -28.71 16.28 -3.91
CA PRO A 613 -27.49 16.65 -3.24
C PRO A 613 -27.43 18.14 -2.92
N ALA A 614 -26.81 18.46 -1.79
CA ALA A 614 -26.36 19.81 -1.49
C ALA A 614 -24.84 19.91 -1.63
N GLN A 615 -24.37 21.09 -2.01
CA GLN A 615 -22.99 21.51 -1.72
C GLN A 615 -23.01 22.13 -0.32
N MET A 616 -22.23 21.53 0.58
CA MET A 616 -22.06 22.03 1.94
C MET A 616 -20.63 22.50 2.14
N LEU A 617 -20.46 23.57 2.89
CA LEU A 617 -19.16 24.10 3.23
C LEU A 617 -18.67 23.43 4.52
N LEU A 618 -17.46 22.88 4.50
CA LEU A 618 -16.83 22.30 5.68
C LEU A 618 -16.28 23.42 6.57
N LEU A 619 -16.86 23.63 7.75
CA LEU A 619 -16.49 24.68 8.69
C LEU A 619 -15.99 24.10 10.01
N TRP A 620 -15.07 24.79 10.68
CA TRP A 620 -14.61 24.40 12.01
C TRP A 620 -15.70 24.68 13.04
N LYS A 621 -15.90 23.71 13.93
CA LYS A 621 -16.83 23.74 15.03
C LYS A 621 -16.05 23.86 16.34
N GLU A 622 -16.43 24.85 17.14
CA GLU A 622 -15.95 24.99 18.52
C GLU A 622 -16.57 23.94 19.45
#